data_AF-A0A562WCT1-F1
#
_entry.id   AF-A0A562WCT1-F1
#
_cell.length_a   1.000
_cell.length_b   1.000
_cell.length_c   1.000
_cell.angle_alpha   90.00
_cell.angle_beta   90.00
_cell.angle_gamma   90.00
#
_symmetry.space_group_name_H-M   'P 1'
#
loop_
_entity.id
_entity.type
_entity.pdbx_description
1 polymer ?
#
loop_
_entity_poly.entity_id
_entity_poly.type
_entity_poly.pdbx_seq_one_letter_code
_entity_poly.pdbx_strand_id
1 'polypeptide(L)'
;MAKLNQIIAVTKGVKAQTTREFTEAHRNVQKAPLLSGISRSYQPKDEEGEQLPPESTRVQVSATDVIAEVATSLTRLFDLVLTQDVANTRAKADVVVDGRTILADVPVTYLLFLEKQLVELYSFVDKLPVLDPAESWTFNDAAGAYASDPVKTVRSRKVMRNHVKAEATEKHPAQVEVYTEDVPVGYWTTVKLSGALPATRVKELRERVAKLQQAVKFAREQANMTEVEDVKVGERVFGYLFG
;
A
#
# COMPACT_ATOMS: atom_id res chain seq x y z
N MET A 1 24.04 -13.14 -19.63
CA MET A 1 23.80 -12.80 -18.21
C MET A 1 22.31 -12.72 -17.97
N ALA A 2 21.83 -13.05 -16.76
CA ALA A 2 20.42 -12.91 -16.43
C ALA A 2 20.08 -11.45 -16.11
N LYS A 3 18.83 -11.03 -16.30
CA LYS A 3 18.36 -9.70 -15.90
C LYS A 3 17.80 -9.71 -14.47
N LEU A 4 17.87 -8.57 -13.80
CA LEU A 4 17.39 -8.43 -12.42
C LEU A 4 15.92 -8.85 -12.27
N ASN A 5 15.03 -8.46 -13.20
CA ASN A 5 13.65 -8.93 -13.20
C ASN A 5 13.50 -10.46 -13.27
N GLN A 6 14.36 -11.15 -14.02
CA GLN A 6 14.35 -12.61 -14.13
C GLN A 6 14.80 -13.25 -12.82
N ILE A 7 15.86 -12.71 -12.19
CA ILE A 7 16.31 -13.16 -10.87
C ILE A 7 15.19 -12.99 -9.84
N ILE A 8 14.57 -11.81 -9.77
CA ILE A 8 13.45 -11.53 -8.86
C ILE A 8 12.31 -12.54 -9.04
N ALA A 9 11.96 -12.86 -10.29
CA ALA A 9 10.89 -13.81 -10.60
C ALA A 9 11.19 -15.22 -10.07
N VAL A 10 12.42 -15.69 -10.23
CA VAL A 10 12.86 -17.02 -9.77
C VAL A 10 13.01 -17.06 -8.24
N THR A 11 13.56 -16.01 -7.63
CA THR A 11 13.81 -15.92 -6.18
C THR A 11 12.54 -16.15 -5.36
N LYS A 12 11.38 -15.66 -5.81
CA LYS A 12 10.10 -15.90 -5.13
C LYS A 12 9.76 -17.39 -5.03
N GLY A 13 9.94 -18.14 -6.12
CA GLY A 13 9.68 -19.57 -6.18
C GLY A 13 10.65 -20.35 -5.29
N VAL A 14 11.95 -20.06 -5.42
CA VAL A 14 12.99 -20.69 -4.61
C VAL A 14 12.78 -20.44 -3.13
N LYS A 15 12.47 -19.19 -2.72
CA LYS A 15 12.18 -18.87 -1.31
C LYS A 15 11.02 -19.71 -0.75
N ALA A 16 9.93 -19.84 -1.51
CA ALA A 16 8.78 -20.64 -1.09
C ALA A 16 9.13 -22.14 -1.00
N GLN A 17 9.88 -22.67 -1.96
CA GLN A 17 10.34 -24.05 -1.98
C GLN A 17 11.29 -24.35 -0.81
N THR A 18 12.36 -23.57 -0.65
CA THR A 18 13.34 -23.73 0.45
C THR A 18 12.67 -23.63 1.81
N THR A 19 11.68 -22.74 1.99
CA THR A 19 10.93 -22.66 3.26
C THR A 19 10.18 -23.96 3.57
N ARG A 20 9.59 -24.61 2.55
CA ARG A 20 8.88 -25.89 2.72
C ARG A 20 9.86 -27.01 3.04
N GLU A 21 10.91 -27.14 2.25
CA GLU A 21 11.96 -28.15 2.43
C GLU A 21 12.59 -28.04 3.82
N PHE A 22 12.94 -26.83 4.26
CA PHE A 22 13.49 -26.59 5.58
C PHE A 22 12.51 -26.95 6.71
N THR A 23 11.24 -26.60 6.56
CA THR A 23 10.20 -26.94 7.55
C THR A 23 10.00 -28.45 7.66
N GLU A 24 10.01 -29.15 6.53
CA GLU A 24 9.90 -30.60 6.49
C GLU A 24 11.11 -31.29 7.11
N ALA A 25 12.32 -30.87 6.74
CA ALA A 25 13.56 -31.34 7.35
C ALA A 25 13.54 -31.18 8.87
N HIS A 26 13.19 -29.98 9.35
CA HIS A 26 13.05 -29.67 10.78
C HIS A 26 12.05 -30.60 11.49
N ARG A 27 10.89 -30.86 10.88
CA ARG A 27 9.89 -31.78 11.43
C ARG A 27 10.38 -33.23 11.45
N ASN A 28 11.12 -33.67 10.43
CA ASN A 28 11.59 -35.05 10.32
C ASN A 28 12.65 -35.36 11.39
N VAL A 29 13.61 -34.45 11.61
CA VAL A 29 14.65 -34.64 12.63
C VAL A 29 14.13 -34.60 14.07
N GLN A 30 12.92 -34.07 14.29
CA GLN A 30 12.27 -34.09 15.60
C GLN A 30 11.56 -35.41 15.92
N LYS A 31 11.37 -36.30 14.93
CA LYS A 31 10.69 -37.58 15.12
C LYS A 31 11.69 -38.67 15.44
N ALA A 32 12.03 -38.83 16.72
CA ALA A 32 13.01 -39.83 17.18
C ALA A 32 12.84 -41.24 16.57
N PRO A 33 11.63 -41.80 16.41
CA PRO A 33 11.45 -43.10 15.77
C PRO A 33 11.96 -43.19 14.31
N LEU A 34 12.01 -42.08 13.57
CA LEU A 34 12.55 -42.05 12.21
C LEU A 34 14.08 -42.12 12.19
N LEU A 35 14.73 -41.64 13.25
CA LEU A 35 16.19 -41.60 13.38
C LEU A 35 16.76 -42.84 14.10
N SER A 36 15.88 -43.65 14.69
CA SER A 36 16.25 -44.88 15.39
C SER A 36 15.93 -46.11 14.56
N GLY A 37 16.84 -47.07 14.56
CA GLY A 37 16.60 -48.42 14.07
C GLY A 37 16.94 -49.44 15.16
N ILE A 38 16.46 -50.67 15.00
CA ILE A 38 16.81 -51.80 15.86
C ILE A 38 17.19 -52.99 15.00
N SER A 39 18.17 -53.78 15.44
CA SER A 39 18.54 -55.05 14.81
C SER A 39 18.88 -56.02 15.93
N ARG A 40 18.03 -57.02 16.14
CA ARG A 40 18.18 -58.04 17.18
C ARG A 40 18.24 -59.40 16.55
N SER A 41 19.32 -60.12 16.84
CA SER A 41 19.45 -61.55 16.60
C SER A 41 19.30 -62.28 17.92
N TYR A 42 18.50 -63.34 17.95
CA TYR A 42 18.37 -64.20 19.12
C TYR A 42 19.31 -65.41 18.96
N GLN A 43 20.11 -65.67 20.00
CA GLN A 43 20.92 -66.89 20.10
C GLN A 43 20.49 -67.65 21.36
N PRO A 44 19.96 -68.89 21.22
CA PRO A 44 19.62 -69.71 22.37
C PRO A 44 20.87 -70.03 23.21
N LYS A 45 20.69 -70.23 24.52
CA LYS A 45 21.79 -70.52 25.45
C LYS A 45 22.34 -71.94 25.29
N ASP A 46 21.46 -72.89 25.00
CA ASP A 46 21.74 -74.32 24.89
C ASP A 46 21.25 -74.84 23.52
N GLU A 47 21.79 -75.98 23.05
CA GLU A 47 21.48 -76.54 21.72
C GLU A 47 20.01 -76.97 21.54
N GLU A 48 19.30 -77.22 22.64
CA GLU A 48 17.86 -77.56 22.65
C GLU A 48 16.96 -76.31 22.83
N GLY A 49 17.54 -75.10 22.87
CA GLY A 49 16.80 -73.87 23.12
C GLY A 49 15.88 -73.45 21.96
N GLU A 50 14.78 -72.77 22.30
CA GLU A 50 13.80 -72.24 21.33
C GLU A 50 14.44 -71.23 20.38
N GLN A 51 14.28 -71.40 19.06
CA GLN A 51 14.72 -70.39 18.10
C GLN A 51 13.66 -69.30 17.94
N LEU A 52 14.05 -68.06 18.23
CA LEU A 52 13.22 -66.89 17.97
C LEU A 52 13.67 -66.16 16.70
N PRO A 53 12.73 -65.65 15.87
CA PRO A 53 13.08 -64.90 14.67
C PRO A 53 13.78 -63.57 15.03
N PRO A 54 14.70 -63.10 14.18
CA PRO A 54 15.33 -61.80 14.38
C PRO A 54 14.32 -60.65 14.20
N GLU A 55 14.50 -59.58 14.96
CA GLU A 55 13.70 -58.34 14.88
C GLU A 55 14.55 -57.24 14.23
N SER A 56 14.03 -56.59 13.19
CA SER A 56 14.75 -55.47 12.55
C SER A 56 13.83 -54.34 12.12
N THR A 57 14.21 -53.12 12.49
CA THR A 57 13.67 -51.85 12.00
C THR A 57 14.82 -50.99 11.51
N ARG A 58 14.77 -50.52 10.27
CA ARG A 58 15.80 -49.65 9.70
C ARG A 58 15.58 -48.20 10.11
N VAL A 59 16.69 -47.45 10.20
CA VAL A 59 16.65 -45.99 10.27
C VAL A 59 16.03 -45.45 8.98
N GLN A 60 15.07 -44.54 9.11
CA GLN A 60 14.34 -43.96 7.97
C GLN A 60 14.88 -42.59 7.57
N VAL A 61 15.46 -41.85 8.52
CA VAL A 61 16.01 -40.50 8.32
C VAL A 61 17.41 -40.45 8.90
N SER A 62 18.38 -40.04 8.08
CA SER A 62 19.75 -39.74 8.49
C SER A 62 19.87 -38.24 8.77
N ALA A 63 20.32 -37.87 9.98
CA ALA A 63 20.53 -36.46 10.30
C ALA A 63 21.61 -35.82 9.41
N THR A 64 22.64 -36.58 9.03
CA THR A 64 23.70 -36.13 8.11
C THR A 64 23.14 -35.80 6.73
N ASP A 65 22.29 -36.67 6.19
CA ASP A 65 21.69 -36.48 4.86
C ASP A 65 20.74 -35.27 4.89
N VAL A 66 19.94 -35.14 5.94
CA VAL A 66 19.06 -33.97 6.13
C VAL A 66 19.85 -32.67 6.21
N ILE A 67 20.97 -32.64 6.92
CA ILE A 67 21.85 -31.46 6.98
C ILE A 67 22.37 -31.10 5.59
N ALA A 68 22.81 -32.08 4.80
CA ALA A 68 23.31 -31.87 3.44
C ALA A 68 22.21 -31.35 2.48
N GLU A 69 21.00 -31.89 2.57
CA GLU A 69 19.84 -31.43 1.79
C GLU A 69 19.48 -29.98 2.15
N VAL A 70 19.40 -29.67 3.44
CA VAL A 70 19.12 -28.31 3.94
C VAL A 70 20.20 -27.32 3.49
N ALA A 71 21.48 -27.70 3.62
CA ALA A 71 22.60 -26.87 3.18
C ALA A 71 22.53 -26.58 1.68
N THR A 72 22.18 -27.58 0.86
CA THR A 72 22.03 -27.42 -0.59
C THR A 72 20.89 -26.46 -0.94
N SER A 73 19.71 -26.65 -0.33
CA SER A 73 18.54 -25.79 -0.59
C SER A 73 18.78 -24.35 -0.15
N LEU A 74 19.35 -24.15 1.04
CA LEU A 74 19.65 -22.82 1.57
C LEU A 74 20.79 -22.14 0.80
N THR A 75 21.78 -22.89 0.29
CA THR A 75 22.85 -22.35 -0.56
C THR A 75 22.27 -21.64 -1.77
N ARG A 76 21.36 -22.32 -2.49
CA ARG A 76 20.69 -21.76 -3.67
C ARG A 76 19.95 -20.47 -3.32
N LEU A 77 19.23 -20.45 -2.19
CA LEU A 77 18.49 -19.28 -1.73
C LEU A 77 19.42 -18.11 -1.38
N PHE A 78 20.51 -18.38 -0.65
CA PHE A 78 21.44 -17.34 -0.18
C PHE A 78 22.17 -16.69 -1.35
N ASP A 79 22.60 -17.49 -2.32
CA ASP A 79 23.21 -16.99 -3.56
C ASP A 79 22.25 -16.07 -4.33
N LEU A 80 20.99 -16.49 -4.51
CA LEU A 80 19.99 -15.70 -5.24
C LEU A 80 19.66 -14.38 -4.55
N VAL A 81 19.51 -14.40 -3.22
CA VAL A 81 19.20 -13.19 -2.44
C VAL A 81 20.37 -12.21 -2.53
N LEU A 82 21.60 -12.68 -2.30
CA LEU A 82 22.77 -11.81 -2.40
C LEU A 82 22.98 -11.27 -3.82
N THR A 83 22.76 -12.11 -4.84
CA THR A 83 22.81 -11.73 -6.25
C THR A 83 21.82 -10.60 -6.55
N GLN A 84 20.58 -10.72 -6.05
CA GLN A 84 19.56 -9.69 -6.17
C GLN A 84 19.94 -8.40 -5.45
N ASP A 85 20.44 -8.49 -4.21
CA ASP A 85 20.80 -7.33 -3.40
C ASP A 85 21.98 -6.56 -3.99
N VAL A 86 23.02 -7.28 -4.46
CA VAL A 86 24.16 -6.68 -5.15
C VAL A 86 23.71 -6.01 -6.45
N ALA A 87 22.81 -6.61 -7.22
CA ALA A 87 22.23 -5.99 -8.41
C ALA A 87 21.43 -4.72 -8.09
N ASN A 88 20.65 -4.72 -7.01
CA ASN A 88 19.88 -3.56 -6.56
C ASN A 88 20.78 -2.34 -6.24
N THR A 89 22.03 -2.53 -5.82
CA THR A 89 22.95 -1.42 -5.52
C THR A 89 23.33 -0.60 -6.76
N ARG A 90 23.22 -1.19 -7.95
CA ARG A 90 23.59 -0.57 -9.24
C ARG A 90 22.42 -0.38 -10.20
N ALA A 91 21.31 -1.06 -9.98
CA ALA A 91 20.13 -0.96 -10.84
C ALA A 91 19.45 0.41 -10.67
N LYS A 92 19.61 1.25 -11.69
CA LYS A 92 19.14 2.64 -11.69
C LYS A 92 18.52 3.02 -13.02
N ALA A 93 17.66 4.04 -13.02
CA ALA A 93 17.10 4.62 -14.23
C ALA A 93 16.67 6.08 -14.02
N ASP A 94 16.57 6.81 -15.12
CA ASP A 94 16.02 8.15 -15.15
C ASP A 94 14.48 8.11 -15.19
N VAL A 95 13.85 9.07 -14.52
CA VAL A 95 12.41 9.34 -14.64
C VAL A 95 12.22 10.52 -15.60
N VAL A 96 11.63 10.23 -16.76
CA VAL A 96 11.40 11.20 -17.84
C VAL A 96 9.89 11.41 -18.01
N VAL A 97 9.43 12.65 -17.89
CA VAL A 97 8.02 13.04 -18.09
C VAL A 97 7.97 14.05 -19.24
N ASP A 98 7.16 13.78 -20.26
CA ASP A 98 6.99 14.65 -21.44
C ASP A 98 8.34 15.08 -22.07
N GLY A 99 9.30 14.14 -22.17
CA GLY A 99 10.63 14.37 -22.72
C GLY A 99 11.62 15.09 -21.79
N ARG A 100 11.22 15.46 -20.57
CA ARG A 100 12.08 16.10 -19.58
C ARG A 100 12.47 15.11 -18.49
N THR A 101 13.76 14.92 -18.28
CA THR A 101 14.28 14.20 -17.10
C THR A 101 14.02 15.02 -15.85
N ILE A 102 13.23 14.47 -14.93
CA ILE A 102 12.88 15.12 -13.66
C ILE A 102 13.65 14.51 -12.47
N LEU A 103 14.07 13.26 -12.59
CA LEU A 103 14.94 12.56 -11.65
C LEU A 103 15.93 11.74 -12.47
N ALA A 104 17.22 11.85 -12.17
CA ALA A 104 18.28 11.14 -12.88
C ALA A 104 18.93 10.09 -11.98
N ASP A 105 19.38 8.98 -12.56
CA ASP A 105 20.15 7.91 -11.92
C ASP A 105 19.51 7.38 -10.62
N VAL A 106 18.20 7.13 -10.66
CA VAL A 106 17.42 6.78 -9.47
C VAL A 106 17.46 5.27 -9.20
N PRO A 107 17.82 4.81 -7.99
CA PRO A 107 17.81 3.39 -7.63
C PRO A 107 16.44 2.73 -7.77
N VAL A 108 16.43 1.50 -8.28
CA VAL A 108 15.20 0.71 -8.49
C VAL A 108 14.38 0.50 -7.22
N THR A 109 15.05 0.37 -6.07
CA THR A 109 14.42 0.23 -4.75
C THR A 109 13.70 1.51 -4.33
N TYR A 110 14.25 2.68 -4.68
CA TYR A 110 13.59 3.96 -4.46
C TYR A 110 12.44 4.16 -5.45
N LEU A 111 12.59 3.77 -6.72
CA LEU A 111 11.50 3.82 -7.71
C LEU A 111 10.29 2.98 -7.27
N LEU A 112 10.51 1.80 -6.66
CA LEU A 112 9.46 0.99 -6.02
C LEU A 112 8.74 1.73 -4.89
N PHE A 113 9.48 2.46 -4.05
CA PHE A 113 8.89 3.30 -3.00
C PHE A 113 8.09 4.45 -3.60
N LEU A 114 8.66 5.17 -4.55
CA LEU A 114 8.05 6.33 -5.19
C LEU A 114 6.77 5.93 -5.93
N GLU A 115 6.74 4.79 -6.63
CA GLU A 115 5.54 4.27 -7.28
C GLU A 115 4.38 4.11 -6.28
N LYS A 116 4.64 3.53 -5.09
CA LYS A 116 3.63 3.38 -4.03
C LYS A 116 3.16 4.74 -3.50
N GLN A 117 4.09 5.64 -3.21
CA GLN A 117 3.74 6.98 -2.70
C GLN A 117 2.95 7.80 -3.71
N LEU A 118 3.21 7.63 -5.00
CA LEU A 118 2.44 8.31 -6.03
C LEU A 118 1.02 7.76 -6.16
N VAL A 119 0.77 6.48 -5.85
CA VAL A 119 -0.59 5.92 -5.75
C VAL A 119 -1.37 6.57 -4.61
N GLU A 120 -0.73 6.74 -3.46
CA GLU A 120 -1.31 7.44 -2.31
C GLU A 120 -1.56 8.92 -2.62
N LEU A 121 -0.59 9.59 -3.25
CA LEU A 121 -0.71 11.00 -3.65
C LEU A 121 -1.82 11.21 -4.67
N TYR A 122 -1.96 10.32 -5.65
CA TYR A 122 -3.06 10.38 -6.60
C TYR A 122 -4.40 10.27 -5.88
N SER A 123 -4.52 9.33 -4.94
CA SER A 123 -5.73 9.14 -4.14
C SER A 123 -6.06 10.36 -3.27
N PHE A 124 -5.04 11.05 -2.76
CA PHE A 124 -5.19 12.32 -2.05
C PHE A 124 -5.69 13.43 -2.98
N VAL A 125 -5.03 13.62 -4.14
CA VAL A 125 -5.41 14.66 -5.12
C VAL A 125 -6.84 14.44 -5.64
N ASP A 126 -7.22 13.18 -5.85
CA ASP A 126 -8.55 12.81 -6.31
C ASP A 126 -9.67 13.21 -5.33
N LYS A 127 -9.34 13.29 -4.04
CA LYS A 127 -10.26 13.66 -2.96
C LYS A 127 -10.20 15.14 -2.58
N LEU A 128 -9.42 15.97 -3.29
CA LEU A 128 -9.37 17.40 -3.00
C LEU A 128 -10.75 18.04 -3.21
N PRO A 129 -11.22 18.88 -2.27
CA PRO A 129 -12.52 19.54 -2.39
C PRO A 129 -12.50 20.51 -3.58
N VAL A 130 -13.61 20.53 -4.32
CA VAL A 130 -13.82 21.38 -5.49
C VAL A 130 -14.85 22.45 -5.17
N LEU A 131 -14.67 23.66 -5.73
CA LEU A 131 -15.61 24.76 -5.62
C LEU A 131 -17.00 24.37 -6.13
N ASP A 132 -18.04 24.80 -5.42
CA ASP A 132 -19.42 24.56 -5.80
C ASP A 132 -19.72 25.22 -7.16
N PRO A 133 -20.11 24.45 -8.20
CA PRO A 133 -20.39 25.00 -9.52
C PRO A 133 -21.66 25.86 -9.57
N ALA A 134 -22.50 25.87 -8.52
CA ALA A 134 -23.67 26.73 -8.45
C ALA A 134 -23.33 28.21 -8.16
N GLU A 135 -22.10 28.50 -7.76
CA GLU A 135 -21.63 29.83 -7.37
C GLU A 135 -20.53 30.32 -8.32
N SER A 136 -20.47 31.64 -8.52
CA SER A 136 -19.34 32.28 -9.23
C SER A 136 -18.26 32.65 -8.24
N TRP A 137 -17.06 32.10 -8.42
CA TRP A 137 -15.94 32.25 -7.48
C TRP A 137 -14.81 33.09 -8.06
N THR A 138 -14.28 34.01 -7.26
CA THR A 138 -13.07 34.78 -7.57
C THR A 138 -12.07 34.65 -6.42
N PHE A 139 -10.77 34.54 -6.72
CA PHE A 139 -9.77 34.44 -5.66
C PHE A 139 -9.60 35.81 -4.99
N ASN A 140 -9.65 35.81 -3.66
CA ASN A 140 -9.45 37.01 -2.85
C ASN A 140 -8.14 36.86 -2.07
N ASP A 141 -7.10 37.59 -2.51
CA ASP A 141 -5.76 37.53 -1.92
C ASP A 141 -5.74 37.92 -0.44
N ALA A 142 -6.56 38.90 -0.03
CA ALA A 142 -6.62 39.36 1.36
C ALA A 142 -7.21 38.28 2.29
N ALA A 143 -8.13 37.46 1.79
CA ALA A 143 -8.72 36.35 2.52
C ALA A 143 -7.97 35.02 2.33
N GLY A 144 -7.06 34.93 1.35
CA GLY A 144 -6.40 33.68 0.97
C GLY A 144 -7.35 32.57 0.52
N ALA A 145 -8.52 32.93 0.00
CA ALA A 145 -9.62 32.01 -0.32
C ALA A 145 -10.42 32.50 -1.52
N TYR A 146 -11.23 31.61 -2.11
CA TYR A 146 -12.21 32.00 -3.12
C TYR A 146 -13.43 32.63 -2.46
N ALA A 147 -13.92 33.73 -3.03
CA ALA A 147 -15.10 34.45 -2.60
C ALA A 147 -16.19 34.41 -3.70
N SER A 148 -17.44 34.24 -3.28
CA SER A 148 -18.59 34.35 -4.18
C SER A 148 -18.93 35.81 -4.48
N ASP A 149 -19.77 36.03 -5.47
CA ASP A 149 -20.43 37.32 -5.63
C ASP A 149 -21.30 37.65 -4.39
N PRO A 150 -21.37 38.93 -3.98
CA PRO A 150 -22.16 39.34 -2.82
C PRO A 150 -23.67 39.25 -3.13
N VAL A 151 -24.39 38.48 -2.33
CA VAL A 151 -25.85 38.37 -2.42
C VAL A 151 -26.51 39.22 -1.34
N LYS A 152 -27.43 40.10 -1.73
CA LYS A 152 -28.21 40.93 -0.79
C LYS A 152 -29.56 40.31 -0.48
N THR A 153 -29.87 40.13 0.80
CA THR A 153 -31.20 39.67 1.26
C THR A 153 -31.80 40.66 2.23
N VAL A 154 -33.11 40.86 2.13
CA VAL A 154 -33.83 41.82 2.99
C VAL A 154 -34.10 41.20 4.34
N ARG A 155 -33.79 41.93 5.42
CA ARG A 155 -34.26 41.61 6.77
C ARG A 155 -35.54 42.39 7.01
N SER A 156 -36.66 41.69 7.19
CA SER A 156 -37.91 42.31 7.64
C SER A 156 -38.08 42.17 9.15
N ARG A 157 -38.90 43.07 9.71
CA ARG A 157 -39.40 42.96 11.09
C ARG A 157 -40.92 43.10 11.04
N LYS A 158 -41.60 42.22 11.77
CA LYS A 158 -43.04 42.32 11.97
C LYS A 158 -43.38 43.51 12.85
N VAL A 159 -44.22 44.39 12.33
CA VAL A 159 -44.79 45.51 13.06
C VAL A 159 -46.29 45.25 13.17
N MET A 160 -46.81 45.25 14.40
CA MET A 160 -48.25 45.15 14.62
C MET A 160 -48.91 46.47 14.25
N ARG A 161 -49.89 46.42 13.36
CA ARG A 161 -50.71 47.56 12.99
C ARG A 161 -52.17 47.26 13.26
N ASN A 162 -52.90 48.32 13.62
CA ASN A 162 -54.32 48.24 13.90
C ASN A 162 -55.09 48.64 12.63
N HIS A 163 -55.89 47.73 12.09
CA HIS A 163 -56.87 48.05 11.05
C HIS A 163 -58.24 48.22 11.70
N VAL A 164 -58.82 49.41 11.56
CA VAL A 164 -60.19 49.66 12.00
C VAL A 164 -61.12 49.13 10.90
N LYS A 165 -61.79 48.00 11.16
CA LYS A 165 -62.75 47.39 10.24
C LYS A 165 -64.07 48.17 10.18
N ALA A 166 -64.48 48.73 11.31
CA ALA A 166 -65.64 49.59 11.43
C ALA A 166 -65.36 50.70 12.45
N GLU A 167 -65.65 51.94 12.08
CA GLU A 167 -65.47 53.11 12.94
C GLU A 167 -66.44 53.08 14.13
N ALA A 168 -66.06 53.74 15.22
CA ALA A 168 -66.92 53.83 16.40
C ALA A 168 -68.19 54.63 16.08
N THR A 169 -69.34 54.16 16.57
CA THR A 169 -70.60 54.90 16.56
C THR A 169 -70.99 55.27 17.99
N GLU A 170 -71.96 56.18 18.18
CA GLU A 170 -72.42 56.60 19.52
C GLU A 170 -72.79 55.44 20.45
N LYS A 171 -73.19 54.29 19.91
CA LYS A 171 -73.66 53.12 20.68
C LYS A 171 -72.72 51.92 20.65
N HIS A 172 -71.69 51.91 19.80
CA HIS A 172 -70.77 50.78 19.66
C HIS A 172 -69.32 51.22 19.45
N PRO A 173 -68.35 50.61 20.17
CA PRO A 173 -66.93 50.92 20.00
C PRO A 173 -66.42 50.46 18.63
N ALA A 174 -65.32 51.07 18.17
CA ALA A 174 -64.66 50.70 16.92
C ALA A 174 -64.26 49.22 16.92
N GLN A 175 -64.53 48.53 15.82
CA GLN A 175 -64.05 47.16 15.63
C GLN A 175 -62.64 47.22 15.02
N VAL A 176 -61.65 46.86 15.83
CA VAL A 176 -60.24 46.90 15.45
C VAL A 176 -59.72 45.47 15.33
N GLU A 177 -59.07 45.16 14.22
CA GLU A 177 -58.29 43.93 14.06
C GLU A 177 -56.80 44.28 14.04
N VAL A 178 -56.03 43.57 14.85
CA VAL A 178 -54.56 43.68 14.82
C VAL A 178 -54.05 42.72 13.75
N TYR A 179 -53.29 43.23 12.79
CA TYR A 179 -52.58 42.41 11.81
C TYR A 179 -51.09 42.74 11.83
N THR A 180 -50.27 41.80 11.39
CA THR A 180 -48.82 41.99 11.31
C THR A 180 -48.43 42.37 9.89
N GLU A 181 -47.74 43.50 9.73
CA GLU A 181 -47.10 43.90 8.48
C GLU A 181 -45.60 43.63 8.58
N ASP A 182 -45.03 42.97 7.55
CA ASP A 182 -43.59 42.76 7.44
C ASP A 182 -42.93 43.99 6.78
N VAL A 183 -42.26 44.81 7.59
CA VAL A 183 -41.57 46.01 7.11
C VAL A 183 -40.09 45.70 6.89
N PRO A 184 -39.50 46.03 5.72
CA PRO A 184 -38.05 45.88 5.51
C PRO A 184 -37.27 46.83 6.42
N VAL A 185 -36.36 46.29 7.23
CA VAL A 185 -35.56 47.06 8.21
C VAL A 185 -34.07 47.12 7.87
N GLY A 186 -33.61 46.37 6.87
CA GLY A 186 -32.23 46.42 6.41
C GLY A 186 -31.90 45.33 5.40
N TYR A 187 -30.63 45.26 5.00
CA TYR A 187 -30.11 44.27 4.06
C TYR A 187 -28.94 43.50 4.70
N TRP A 188 -28.94 42.18 4.58
CA TRP A 188 -27.74 41.36 4.75
C TRP A 188 -27.01 41.30 3.41
N THR A 189 -25.71 41.53 3.41
CA THR A 189 -24.86 41.21 2.25
C THR A 189 -24.02 40.01 2.62
N THR A 190 -24.21 38.90 1.91
CA THR A 190 -23.52 37.64 2.15
C THR A 190 -22.53 37.38 1.04
N VAL A 191 -21.27 37.16 1.42
CA VAL A 191 -20.22 36.64 0.55
C VAL A 191 -19.83 35.27 1.10
N LYS A 192 -19.92 34.22 0.28
CA LYS A 192 -19.44 32.89 0.67
C LYS A 192 -17.93 32.85 0.45
N LEU A 193 -17.21 32.18 1.35
CA LEU A 193 -15.77 31.95 1.24
C LEU A 193 -15.51 30.45 1.16
N SER A 194 -14.55 30.03 0.33
CA SER A 194 -14.17 28.64 0.17
C SER A 194 -12.67 28.47 -0.02
N GLY A 195 -12.09 27.50 0.70
CA GLY A 195 -10.72 27.03 0.50
C GLY A 195 -10.61 25.88 -0.51
N ALA A 196 -11.71 25.50 -1.14
CA ALA A 196 -11.72 24.48 -2.19
C ALA A 196 -11.04 24.98 -3.47
N LEU A 197 -10.65 24.06 -4.34
CA LEU A 197 -9.96 24.39 -5.59
C LEU A 197 -10.93 24.42 -6.79
N PRO A 198 -10.61 25.17 -7.84
CA PRO A 198 -11.30 25.03 -9.12
C PRO A 198 -11.19 23.59 -9.65
N ALA A 199 -12.28 23.08 -10.23
CA ALA A 199 -12.33 21.72 -10.78
C ALA A 199 -11.22 21.47 -11.81
N THR A 200 -10.94 22.49 -12.63
CA THR A 200 -9.86 22.49 -13.63
C THR A 200 -8.48 22.29 -13.00
N ARG A 201 -8.23 22.91 -11.85
CA ARG A 201 -6.96 22.79 -11.12
C ARG A 201 -6.78 21.38 -10.54
N VAL A 202 -7.82 20.82 -9.93
CA VAL A 202 -7.76 19.43 -9.41
C VAL A 202 -7.53 18.44 -10.54
N LYS A 203 -8.19 18.63 -11.70
CA LYS A 203 -7.96 17.82 -12.90
C LYS A 203 -6.52 17.89 -13.39
N GLU A 204 -5.94 19.09 -13.51
CA GLU A 204 -4.55 19.28 -13.92
C GLU A 204 -3.58 18.56 -12.96
N LEU A 205 -3.78 18.70 -11.64
CA LEU A 205 -2.96 18.02 -10.64
C LEU A 205 -3.06 16.49 -10.78
N ARG A 206 -4.28 15.97 -10.96
CA ARG A 206 -4.53 14.54 -11.16
C ARG A 206 -3.79 14.02 -12.39
N GLU A 207 -3.89 14.72 -13.52
CA GLU A 207 -3.20 14.36 -14.76
C GLU A 207 -1.67 14.39 -14.60
N ARG A 208 -1.13 15.39 -13.91
CA ARG A 208 0.32 15.48 -13.62
C ARG A 208 0.81 14.31 -12.78
N VAL A 209 0.08 13.92 -11.73
CA VAL A 209 0.43 12.77 -10.89
C VAL A 209 0.34 11.47 -11.71
N ALA A 210 -0.69 11.30 -12.54
CA ALA A 210 -0.83 10.12 -13.40
C ALA A 210 0.33 9.97 -14.40
N LYS A 211 0.72 11.07 -15.06
CA LYS A 211 1.89 11.09 -15.95
C LYS A 211 3.17 10.69 -15.20
N LEU A 212 3.35 11.21 -13.99
CA LEU A 212 4.50 10.88 -13.15
C LEU A 212 4.51 9.41 -12.73
N GLN A 213 3.36 8.86 -12.33
CA GLN A 213 3.22 7.42 -12.03
C GLN A 213 3.67 6.56 -13.21
N GLN A 214 3.20 6.88 -14.41
CA GLN A 214 3.56 6.14 -15.62
C GLN A 214 5.07 6.20 -15.88
N ALA A 215 5.67 7.40 -15.80
CA ALA A 215 7.11 7.58 -15.99
C ALA A 215 7.94 6.80 -14.96
N VAL A 216 7.56 6.82 -13.67
CA VAL A 216 8.24 6.07 -12.61
C VAL A 216 8.13 4.57 -12.84
N LYS A 217 6.96 4.08 -13.26
CA LYS A 217 6.78 2.67 -13.60
C LYS A 217 7.69 2.24 -14.75
N PHE A 218 7.78 3.03 -15.82
CA PHE A 218 8.71 2.76 -16.92
C PHE A 218 10.16 2.77 -16.45
N ALA A 219 10.57 3.79 -15.68
CA ALA A 219 11.93 3.88 -15.13
C ALA A 219 12.25 2.63 -14.28
N ARG A 220 11.32 2.19 -13.43
CA ARG A 220 11.50 0.99 -12.61
C ARG A 220 11.71 -0.26 -13.48
N GLU A 221 10.92 -0.44 -14.53
CA GLU A 221 11.09 -1.56 -15.46
C GLU A 221 12.43 -1.50 -16.20
N GLN A 222 12.90 -0.31 -16.59
CA GLN A 222 14.21 -0.13 -17.20
C GLN A 222 15.35 -0.48 -16.23
N ALA A 223 15.29 0.02 -14.99
CA ALA A 223 16.28 -0.32 -13.96
C ALA A 223 16.31 -1.84 -13.69
N ASN A 224 15.15 -2.49 -13.69
CA ASN A 224 15.01 -3.94 -13.56
C ASN A 224 15.56 -4.75 -14.75
N MET A 225 15.89 -4.12 -15.89
CA MET A 225 16.58 -4.79 -16.98
C MET A 225 18.10 -4.88 -16.79
N THR A 226 18.64 -4.32 -15.71
CA THR A 226 20.06 -4.39 -15.37
C THR A 226 20.56 -5.83 -15.39
N GLU A 227 21.70 -6.04 -16.03
CA GLU A 227 22.34 -7.35 -16.09
C GLU A 227 22.94 -7.73 -14.73
N VAL A 228 22.78 -9.00 -14.40
CA VAL A 228 23.13 -9.56 -13.11
C VAL A 228 24.14 -10.68 -13.30
N GLU A 229 25.20 -10.59 -12.50
CA GLU A 229 26.20 -11.63 -12.32
C GLU A 229 25.83 -12.43 -11.08
N ASP A 230 25.91 -13.76 -11.21
CA ASP A 230 25.63 -14.69 -10.12
C ASP A 230 26.68 -14.53 -9.02
N VAL A 231 26.23 -14.23 -7.81
CA VAL A 231 27.07 -14.16 -6.62
C VAL A 231 26.91 -15.45 -5.81
N LYS A 232 28.02 -16.18 -5.63
CA LYS A 232 28.05 -17.45 -4.89
C LYS A 232 28.65 -17.24 -3.49
N VAL A 233 27.87 -17.53 -2.46
CA VAL A 233 28.25 -17.38 -1.04
C VAL A 233 27.78 -18.55 -0.18
N GLY A 234 26.69 -19.23 -0.55
CA GLY A 234 26.07 -20.26 0.29
C GLY A 234 27.02 -21.40 0.64
N GLU A 235 27.79 -21.92 -0.33
CA GLU A 235 28.77 -22.99 -0.09
C GLU A 235 29.79 -22.60 0.99
N ARG A 236 30.25 -21.34 1.00
CA ARG A 236 31.19 -20.85 2.01
C ARG A 236 30.55 -20.76 3.40
N VAL A 237 29.28 -20.34 3.46
CA VAL A 237 28.52 -20.27 4.71
C VAL A 237 28.31 -21.66 5.29
N PHE A 238 27.85 -22.61 4.48
CA PHE A 238 27.52 -23.95 4.95
C PHE A 238 28.74 -24.86 5.12
N GLY A 239 29.80 -24.69 4.34
CA GLY A 239 31.09 -25.34 4.61
C GLY A 239 31.67 -24.91 5.96
N TYR A 240 31.53 -23.63 6.34
CA TYR A 240 31.90 -23.21 7.69
C TYR A 240 31.03 -23.86 8.78
N LEU A 241 29.72 -24.00 8.55
CA LEU A 241 28.79 -24.54 9.55
C LEU A 241 28.86 -26.07 9.70
N PHE A 242 29.07 -26.80 8.61
CA PHE A 242 28.89 -28.26 8.56
C PHE A 242 30.14 -29.04 8.13
N GLY A 243 31.22 -28.36 7.73
CA GLY A 243 32.49 -28.98 7.34
C GLY A 243 32.56 -29.31 5.86
#